data_AF-A0A3C0DVG7-F1
#
_entry.id   AF-A0A3C0DVG7-F1
#
_cell.length_a   1.000
_cell.length_b   1.000
_cell.length_c   1.000
_cell.angle_alpha   90.00
_cell.angle_beta   90.00
_cell.angle_gamma   90.00
#
_symmetry.space_group_name_H-M   'P 1'
#
loop_
_entity.id
_entity.type
_entity.pdbx_description
1 polymer ?
#
loop_
_entity_poly.entity_id
_entity_poly.type
_entity_poly.pdbx_seq_one_letter_code
_entity_poly.pdbx_strand_id
1 'polypeptide(L)'
;MGPIIPQPAEKQVKTKPEPPEPVMPPRRVQPKPIGQGETPLDRLPPDINRLLQPRSGYKTVSSRSGQFVAYGPMSPKRRGGILDANVNTILIAPGYAVVTAERVRHALLARLGLPPLPGSRVKLRLEPSMSYKVAVQVVTERHLNGFTYELRLPSEIGPDKLIRALVQVTLLDLANQKPQLRDTEIPLWLTVGFAQVLLAQPELVLVLGKPEQGGVDRPTEEVVRNVRRHDSLAEVRSRLSGRRAFDFSELAMPSPSHLRGDNWRDFQACAHLLLDRLLAVPLGPARLQNMIRHLPDNLNWQTSFLNVYGDLFADMLVVEKWWSVMIVQLTGQNQYQNWTQREAVEKLESLLMLPAEVRLNDADSPLEAEVTLQQAIQGWNFVVQKQTLVQKVNQLLIARLKMPRQLIPFVNEYGRILQNYVAARQRIESFRPRRGQMRPKVAPVIDEAVRQLDSVDRRLALFKPEASIPKSATRSPLFGPN
;
A
#
# COMPACT_ATOMS: atom_id res chain seq x y z
N MET A 1 72.82 -22.84 -4.47
CA MET A 1 73.83 -22.86 -3.40
C MET A 1 73.52 -21.71 -2.43
N GLY A 2 73.81 -21.87 -1.13
CA GLY A 2 74.09 -20.74 -0.22
C GLY A 2 75.59 -20.41 -0.29
N PRO A 3 76.34 -20.20 0.82
CA PRO A 3 75.95 -20.05 2.24
C PRO A 3 75.96 -18.53 2.62
N ILE A 4 76.35 -17.93 3.76
CA ILE A 4 77.02 -18.28 5.04
C ILE A 4 76.38 -17.45 6.19
N ILE A 5 76.42 -17.96 7.42
CA ILE A 5 76.19 -17.21 8.68
C ILE A 5 77.51 -17.21 9.48
N PRO A 6 77.86 -16.10 10.16
CA PRO A 6 78.48 -16.21 11.49
C PRO A 6 77.74 -15.40 12.57
N GLN A 7 77.66 -15.98 13.76
CA GLN A 7 77.37 -15.33 15.05
C GLN A 7 78.69 -15.27 15.86
N PRO A 8 78.71 -15.05 17.19
CA PRO A 8 78.14 -13.97 18.01
C PRO A 8 79.23 -13.22 18.82
N ALA A 9 78.83 -12.21 19.61
CA ALA A 9 79.62 -11.72 20.76
C ALA A 9 78.68 -11.29 21.91
N GLU A 10 79.15 -11.34 23.15
CA GLU A 10 78.29 -11.32 24.36
C GLU A 10 78.33 -10.02 25.19
N LYS A 11 77.23 -9.82 25.96
CA LYS A 11 77.15 -9.22 27.31
C LYS A 11 77.82 -7.86 27.57
N GLN A 12 76.98 -6.91 28.00
CA GLN A 12 77.12 -6.40 29.36
C GLN A 12 75.78 -5.97 29.97
N VAL A 13 75.55 -6.33 31.23
CA VAL A 13 74.34 -5.99 32.01
C VAL A 13 74.57 -4.67 32.75
N LYS A 14 73.59 -3.76 32.72
CA LYS A 14 73.46 -2.68 33.69
C LYS A 14 72.04 -2.63 34.25
N THR A 15 71.93 -2.22 35.50
CA THR A 15 70.78 -2.46 36.38
C THR A 15 69.72 -1.35 36.36
N LYS A 16 68.55 -1.68 36.92
CA LYS A 16 67.41 -0.80 37.26
C LYS A 16 67.87 0.51 37.96
N PRO A 17 67.09 1.58 37.86
CA PRO A 17 66.15 1.84 38.96
C PRO A 17 64.68 1.95 38.52
N GLU A 18 63.80 1.97 39.52
CA GLU A 18 62.34 1.84 39.39
C GLU A 18 61.64 3.16 39.77
N PRO A 19 60.51 3.53 39.14
CA PRO A 19 59.74 4.71 39.55
C PRO A 19 59.18 4.55 40.98
N PRO A 20 59.14 5.60 41.80
CA PRO A 20 58.74 5.50 43.20
C PRO A 20 57.23 5.32 43.41
N GLU A 21 56.86 4.54 44.43
CA GLU A 21 55.47 4.35 44.85
C GLU A 21 54.90 5.61 45.56
N PRO A 22 53.61 5.93 45.38
CA PRO A 22 52.95 7.05 46.07
C PRO A 22 52.61 6.68 47.52
N VAL A 23 53.36 7.20 48.47
CA VAL A 23 53.16 6.98 49.92
C VAL A 23 51.85 7.58 50.41
N MET A 24 50.99 6.76 51.04
CA MET A 24 49.77 7.22 51.72
C MET A 24 50.07 7.87 53.08
N PRO A 25 49.37 8.96 53.47
CA PRO A 25 49.56 9.61 54.77
C PRO A 25 49.04 8.76 55.95
N PRO A 26 49.70 8.82 57.13
CA PRO A 26 49.44 7.89 58.24
C PRO A 26 48.14 8.17 59.02
N ARG A 27 47.45 7.09 59.35
CA ARG A 27 46.16 7.05 60.07
C ARG A 27 46.32 7.32 61.57
N ARG A 28 46.19 8.57 62.01
CA ARG A 28 46.10 8.89 63.45
C ARG A 28 44.76 8.45 64.04
N VAL A 29 44.81 7.48 64.95
CA VAL A 29 43.66 7.08 65.79
C VAL A 29 43.50 8.08 66.93
N GLN A 30 42.27 8.55 67.18
CA GLN A 30 41.92 9.32 68.38
C GLN A 30 41.02 8.44 69.28
N PRO A 31 41.13 8.53 70.61
CA PRO A 31 40.34 7.72 71.53
C PRO A 31 38.86 8.15 71.57
N LYS A 32 38.00 7.20 71.91
CA LYS A 32 36.53 7.34 71.91
C LYS A 32 36.03 7.94 73.24
N PRO A 33 35.24 9.03 73.24
CA PRO A 33 34.52 9.47 74.44
C PRO A 33 33.39 8.48 74.78
N ILE A 34 33.16 8.26 76.07
CA ILE A 34 32.18 7.28 76.57
C ILE A 34 30.86 7.99 76.90
N GLY A 35 29.77 7.49 76.28
CA GLY A 35 28.42 7.53 76.81
C GLY A 35 27.68 8.88 76.84
N GLN A 36 26.67 9.02 75.97
CA GLN A 36 25.27 9.29 76.35
C GLN A 36 24.35 9.23 75.11
N GLY A 37 23.11 8.77 75.29
CA GLY A 37 22.05 8.83 74.28
C GLY A 37 22.07 7.71 73.23
N GLU A 38 21.45 6.58 73.55
CA GLU A 38 21.00 5.64 72.52
C GLU A 38 19.82 6.24 71.74
N THR A 39 19.88 6.22 70.40
CA THR A 39 18.70 6.37 69.53
C THR A 39 18.83 5.38 68.38
N PRO A 40 17.79 4.57 68.06
CA PRO A 40 17.91 3.57 67.02
C PRO A 40 18.14 4.17 65.64
N LEU A 41 19.17 3.70 64.93
CA LEU A 41 19.34 3.91 63.49
C LEU A 41 18.39 2.99 62.68
N ASP A 42 17.10 3.00 63.06
CA ASP A 42 16.06 2.17 62.48
C ASP A 42 15.01 3.04 61.75
N ARG A 43 15.51 3.80 60.78
CA ARG A 43 14.71 4.48 59.76
C ARG A 43 15.39 4.35 58.41
N LEU A 44 15.07 3.25 57.72
CA LEU A 44 15.04 3.23 56.26
C LEU A 44 14.31 4.52 55.78
N PRO A 45 14.79 5.21 54.72
CA PRO A 45 14.16 6.43 54.26
C PRO A 45 12.66 6.20 54.00
N PRO A 46 11.75 6.92 54.70
CA PRO A 46 10.33 6.85 54.38
C PRO A 46 10.14 7.33 52.94
N ASP A 47 9.20 6.69 52.24
CA ASP A 47 8.95 6.85 50.81
C ASP A 47 10.06 6.38 49.83
N ILE A 48 10.26 5.06 49.74
CA ILE A 48 10.57 4.43 48.43
C ILE A 48 9.53 4.88 47.38
N ASN A 49 8.28 5.13 47.82
CA ASN A 49 7.22 5.75 47.04
C ASN A 49 7.57 7.12 46.43
N ARG A 50 8.52 7.89 46.98
CA ARG A 50 8.99 9.17 46.38
C ARG A 50 9.89 8.93 45.19
N LEU A 51 10.63 7.82 45.14
CA LEU A 51 11.36 7.38 43.95
C LEU A 51 10.41 6.86 42.85
N LEU A 52 9.16 6.54 43.22
CA LEU A 52 8.08 6.15 42.31
C LEU A 52 7.12 7.30 41.97
N GLN A 53 7.28 8.49 42.55
CA GLN A 53 6.55 9.67 42.09
C GLN A 53 7.00 10.02 40.65
N PRO A 54 6.07 10.33 39.73
CA PRO A 54 6.44 10.73 38.39
C PRO A 54 7.28 12.01 38.44
N ARG A 55 8.53 11.94 37.94
CA ARG A 55 9.37 13.12 37.70
C ARG A 55 8.51 14.20 37.04
N SER A 56 8.40 15.38 37.64
CA SER A 56 7.42 16.41 37.27
C SER A 56 7.45 16.72 35.76
N GLY A 57 6.49 16.15 35.02
CA GLY A 57 6.44 16.20 33.55
C GLY A 57 6.43 14.84 32.84
N TYR A 58 6.65 13.71 33.51
CA TYR A 58 6.57 12.34 32.95
C TYR A 58 5.31 11.60 33.40
N LYS A 59 4.85 10.61 32.62
CA LYS A 59 3.71 9.74 32.95
C LYS A 59 3.84 8.36 32.32
N THR A 60 3.33 7.34 33.03
CA THR A 60 3.05 6.01 32.49
C THR A 60 1.58 5.90 32.11
N VAL A 61 1.27 5.32 30.95
CA VAL A 61 -0.10 5.03 30.48
C VAL A 61 -0.15 3.59 29.99
N SER A 62 -1.18 2.84 30.41
CA SER A 62 -1.47 1.48 29.93
C SER A 62 -2.65 1.49 28.95
N SER A 63 -2.69 0.51 28.06
CA SER A 63 -3.74 0.33 27.05
C SER A 63 -5.00 -0.34 27.61
N ARG A 64 -6.09 -0.31 26.84
CA ARG A 64 -7.36 -0.96 27.24
C ARG A 64 -7.24 -2.48 27.24
N SER A 65 -6.45 -3.05 26.33
CA SER A 65 -6.09 -4.48 26.32
C SER A 65 -5.07 -4.85 27.41
N GLY A 66 -4.48 -3.87 28.12
CA GLY A 66 -3.37 -4.07 29.04
C GLY A 66 -2.02 -4.38 28.35
N GLN A 67 -2.01 -4.61 27.04
CA GLN A 67 -0.84 -5.04 26.30
C GLN A 67 0.23 -3.95 26.20
N PHE A 68 -0.16 -2.74 25.79
CA PHE A 68 0.77 -1.63 25.56
C PHE A 68 0.89 -0.75 26.80
N VAL A 69 2.13 -0.47 27.21
CA VAL A 69 2.44 0.43 28.33
C VAL A 69 3.47 1.44 27.85
N ALA A 70 3.06 2.70 27.71
CA ALA A 70 3.95 3.80 27.35
C ALA A 70 4.43 4.57 28.58
N TYR A 71 5.71 4.95 28.55
CA TYR A 71 6.34 5.85 29.52
C TYR A 71 7.04 6.99 28.77
N GLY A 72 6.87 8.22 29.20
CA GLY A 72 7.42 9.40 28.52
C GLY A 72 6.92 10.74 29.08
N PRO A 73 7.26 11.86 28.43
CA PRO A 73 6.78 13.18 28.82
C PRO A 73 5.27 13.32 28.62
N MET A 74 4.57 13.95 29.57
CA MET A 74 3.15 14.30 29.44
C MET A 74 2.91 15.32 28.31
N SER A 75 3.82 16.28 28.18
CA SER A 75 3.80 17.33 27.17
C SER A 75 5.18 17.38 26.48
N PRO A 76 5.42 16.56 25.43
CA PRO A 76 6.61 16.68 24.62
C PRO A 76 6.68 18.05 23.95
N LYS A 77 7.90 18.50 23.61
CA LYS A 77 8.18 19.72 22.85
C LYS A 77 9.09 19.35 21.68
N ARG A 78 8.97 20.07 20.56
CA ARG A 78 9.90 19.92 19.42
C ARG A 78 11.33 20.27 19.82
N ARG A 79 12.29 19.77 19.04
CA ARG A 79 13.70 20.16 19.13
C ARG A 79 13.99 21.25 18.11
N GLY A 80 14.69 22.29 18.54
CA GLY A 80 14.84 23.50 17.74
C GLY A 80 13.68 24.48 17.98
N GLY A 81 13.71 25.61 17.28
CA GLY A 81 12.71 26.67 17.43
C GLY A 81 11.43 26.40 16.66
N ILE A 82 10.53 27.39 16.60
CA ILE A 82 9.34 27.38 15.73
C ILE A 82 9.73 27.14 14.25
N LEU A 83 10.95 27.53 13.87
CA LEU A 83 11.51 27.36 12.52
C LEU A 83 11.98 25.92 12.19
N ASP A 84 12.20 25.07 13.20
CA ASP A 84 12.62 23.66 13.01
C ASP A 84 11.44 22.69 12.88
N ALA A 85 10.20 23.20 12.85
CA ALA A 85 8.97 22.42 12.76
C ALA A 85 8.86 21.67 11.40
N ASN A 86 9.40 20.46 11.36
CA ASN A 86 9.35 19.60 10.19
C ASN A 86 7.89 19.17 9.91
N VAL A 87 7.38 19.56 8.74
CA VAL A 87 6.00 19.30 8.27
C VAL A 87 5.63 17.81 8.30
N ASN A 88 6.62 16.92 8.22
CA ASN A 88 6.41 15.47 8.19
C ASN A 88 6.62 14.76 9.56
N THR A 89 6.73 15.50 10.67
CA THR A 89 6.87 14.93 12.03
C THR A 89 5.77 15.38 13.00
N ILE A 90 5.39 14.43 13.85
CA ILE A 90 4.36 14.58 14.89
C ILE A 90 4.98 14.44 16.28
N LEU A 91 4.47 15.21 17.24
CA LEU A 91 4.77 15.02 18.65
C LEU A 91 3.88 13.91 19.23
N ILE A 92 4.47 12.96 19.95
CA ILE A 92 3.75 11.87 20.60
C ILE A 92 3.95 11.88 22.12
N ALA A 93 2.84 11.87 22.86
CA ALA A 93 2.80 11.68 24.31
C ALA A 93 2.32 10.25 24.64
N PRO A 94 2.55 9.71 25.86
CA PRO A 94 2.26 8.32 26.21
C PRO A 94 0.84 7.85 25.89
N GLY A 95 -0.18 8.69 26.11
CA GLY A 95 -1.57 8.38 25.77
C GLY A 95 -1.80 8.18 24.27
N TYR A 96 -1.27 9.08 23.43
CA TYR A 96 -1.39 8.96 21.97
C TYR A 96 -0.63 7.75 21.43
N ALA A 97 0.57 7.47 21.94
CA ALA A 97 1.36 6.30 21.55
C ALA A 97 0.62 4.99 21.84
N VAL A 98 -0.04 4.88 23.01
CA VAL A 98 -0.87 3.74 23.39
C VAL A 98 -2.13 3.60 22.52
N VAL A 99 -2.86 4.68 22.28
CA VAL A 99 -4.08 4.63 21.45
C VAL A 99 -3.75 4.30 19.99
N THR A 100 -2.64 4.83 19.46
CA THR A 100 -2.13 4.48 18.13
C THR A 100 -1.72 3.02 18.04
N ALA A 101 -1.02 2.49 19.06
CA ALA A 101 -0.63 1.08 19.11
C ALA A 101 -1.83 0.13 19.11
N GLU A 102 -2.87 0.43 19.89
CA GLU A 102 -4.14 -0.32 19.87
C GLU A 102 -4.81 -0.22 18.49
N ARG A 103 -4.94 0.98 17.90
CA ARG A 103 -5.55 1.18 16.57
C ARG A 103 -4.79 0.42 15.47
N VAL A 104 -3.45 0.45 15.47
CA VAL A 104 -2.60 -0.32 14.53
C VAL A 104 -2.79 -1.83 14.71
N ARG A 105 -2.74 -2.34 15.96
CA ARG A 105 -2.94 -3.78 16.23
C ARG A 105 -4.29 -4.26 15.73
N HIS A 106 -5.37 -3.57 16.09
CA HIS A 106 -6.72 -3.97 15.71
C HIS A 106 -6.91 -3.94 14.19
N ALA A 107 -6.41 -2.93 13.49
CA ALA A 107 -6.51 -2.84 12.04
C ALA A 107 -5.67 -3.92 11.32
N LEU A 108 -4.48 -4.26 11.82
CA LEU A 108 -3.65 -5.34 11.27
C LEU A 108 -4.33 -6.70 11.46
N LEU A 109 -4.81 -7.00 12.67
CA LEU A 109 -5.53 -8.25 12.94
C LEU A 109 -6.79 -8.36 12.08
N ALA A 110 -7.57 -7.29 11.94
CA ALA A 110 -8.74 -7.26 11.06
C ALA A 110 -8.37 -7.52 9.59
N ARG A 111 -7.25 -6.98 9.09
CA ARG A 111 -6.73 -7.28 7.73
C ARG A 111 -6.28 -8.73 7.55
N LEU A 112 -5.90 -9.43 8.63
CA LEU A 112 -5.62 -10.86 8.65
C LEU A 112 -6.86 -11.74 8.92
N GLY A 113 -8.06 -11.16 9.05
CA GLY A 113 -9.27 -11.89 9.42
C GLY A 113 -9.27 -12.41 10.88
N LEU A 114 -8.40 -11.87 11.72
CA LEU A 114 -8.24 -12.26 13.12
C LEU A 114 -9.15 -11.43 14.05
N PRO A 115 -9.81 -12.05 15.06
CA PRO A 115 -10.39 -11.31 16.17
C PRO A 115 -9.29 -10.64 17.02
N PRO A 116 -9.64 -9.67 17.90
CA PRO A 116 -8.70 -9.09 18.84
C PRO A 116 -8.23 -10.14 19.86
N LEU A 117 -7.06 -10.73 19.59
CA LEU A 117 -6.39 -11.69 20.46
C LEU A 117 -5.63 -10.98 21.60
N PRO A 118 -5.54 -11.58 22.81
CA PRO A 118 -4.56 -11.17 23.80
C PRO A 118 -3.14 -11.31 23.23
N GLY A 119 -2.18 -10.56 23.77
CA GLY A 119 -0.82 -10.51 23.24
C GLY A 119 0.23 -10.16 24.28
N SER A 120 1.48 -10.42 23.92
CA SER A 120 2.69 -10.21 24.72
C SER A 120 2.88 -8.75 25.08
N ARG A 121 3.37 -8.46 26.29
CA ARG A 121 3.47 -7.08 26.81
C ARG A 121 4.40 -6.21 25.97
N VAL A 122 4.00 -4.97 25.68
CA VAL A 122 4.78 -4.02 24.88
C VAL A 122 5.08 -2.76 25.68
N LYS A 123 6.37 -2.50 25.93
CA LYS A 123 6.92 -1.29 26.56
C LYS A 123 7.23 -0.25 25.48
N LEU A 124 6.56 0.91 25.51
CA LEU A 124 6.86 2.04 24.63
C LEU A 124 7.59 3.13 25.42
N ARG A 125 8.91 3.27 25.27
CA ARG A 125 9.70 4.32 25.92
C ARG A 125 9.83 5.51 24.98
N LEU A 126 9.13 6.60 25.29
CA LEU A 126 9.22 7.86 24.56
C LEU A 126 10.36 8.71 25.13
N GLU A 127 11.38 8.95 24.32
CA GLU A 127 12.66 9.48 24.74
C GLU A 127 12.90 10.88 24.13
N PRO A 128 12.85 11.97 24.92
CA PRO A 128 13.09 13.34 24.43
C PRO A 128 14.56 13.58 24.05
N SER A 129 15.50 12.76 24.54
CA SER A 129 16.90 12.85 24.16
C SER A 129 17.18 12.31 22.73
N MET A 130 16.26 11.52 22.16
CA MET A 130 16.40 10.84 20.88
C MET A 130 15.98 11.72 19.68
N SER A 131 16.74 11.65 18.58
CA SER A 131 16.44 12.40 17.34
C SER A 131 15.44 11.66 16.45
N TYR A 132 14.49 12.40 15.85
CA TYR A 132 13.48 11.87 14.92
C TYR A 132 14.08 11.11 13.71
N LYS A 133 15.34 11.38 13.36
CA LYS A 133 16.05 10.73 12.26
C LYS A 133 16.43 9.27 12.57
N VAL A 134 16.70 8.93 13.84
CA VAL A 134 17.18 7.61 14.28
C VAL A 134 16.19 6.49 13.92
N ALA A 135 16.68 5.30 13.60
CA ALA A 135 15.84 4.13 13.36
C ALA A 135 15.19 3.67 14.68
N VAL A 136 13.90 3.34 14.65
CA VAL A 136 13.25 2.66 15.77
C VAL A 136 13.64 1.19 15.70
N GLN A 137 14.17 0.65 16.80
CA GLN A 137 14.43 -0.77 16.97
C GLN A 137 13.35 -1.37 17.88
N VAL A 138 12.90 -2.58 17.53
CA VAL A 138 12.07 -3.43 18.39
C VAL A 138 13.02 -4.41 19.07
N VAL A 139 13.07 -4.39 20.40
CA VAL A 139 13.84 -5.32 21.22
C VAL A 139 12.90 -6.40 21.76
N THR A 140 13.22 -7.67 21.52
CA THR A 140 12.50 -8.81 22.06
C THR A 140 13.19 -9.28 23.34
N GLU A 141 12.48 -9.22 24.47
CA GLU A 141 12.88 -9.86 25.73
C GLU A 141 12.12 -11.19 25.86
N ARG A 142 12.84 -12.32 25.92
CA ARG A 142 12.23 -13.64 26.18
C ARG A 142 12.16 -13.91 27.69
N HIS A 143 11.03 -14.44 28.15
CA HIS A 143 10.81 -14.91 29.51
C HIS A 143 10.32 -16.37 29.49
N LEU A 144 10.30 -17.03 30.66
CA LEU A 144 9.79 -18.39 30.82
C LEU A 144 8.32 -18.54 30.36
N ASN A 145 7.50 -17.51 30.59
CA ASN A 145 6.05 -17.54 30.38
C ASN A 145 5.59 -16.75 29.13
N GLY A 146 6.50 -16.44 28.20
CA GLY A 146 6.20 -15.67 26.98
C GLY A 146 7.22 -14.56 26.71
N PHE A 147 6.81 -13.56 25.93
CA PHE A 147 7.68 -12.48 25.46
C PHE A 147 7.28 -11.12 26.06
N THR A 148 8.23 -10.19 26.06
CA THR A 148 7.99 -8.75 26.22
C THR A 148 8.72 -8.02 25.09
N TYR A 149 8.10 -7.00 24.51
CA TYR A 149 8.73 -6.15 23.49
C TYR A 149 9.05 -4.78 24.07
N GLU A 150 10.25 -4.24 23.83
CA GLU A 150 10.60 -2.84 24.12
C GLU A 150 10.85 -2.06 22.82
N LEU A 151 10.26 -0.86 22.74
CA LEU A 151 10.50 0.10 21.68
C LEU A 151 11.00 1.40 22.31
N ARG A 152 12.10 1.93 21.76
CA ARG A 152 12.58 3.27 22.07
C ARG A 152 12.21 4.19 20.91
N LEU A 153 11.35 5.15 21.21
CA LEU A 153 10.74 6.06 20.25
C LEU A 153 11.19 7.49 20.56
N PRO A 154 11.63 8.29 19.59
CA PRO A 154 11.77 9.73 19.80
C PRO A 154 10.40 10.35 20.09
N SER A 155 10.36 11.36 20.97
CA SER A 155 9.12 12.10 21.27
C SER A 155 8.56 12.89 20.08
N GLU A 156 9.39 13.09 19.04
CA GLU A 156 9.03 13.60 17.73
C GLU A 156 9.35 12.53 16.67
N ILE A 157 8.35 12.10 15.90
CA ILE A 157 8.49 10.97 14.96
C ILE A 157 7.69 11.20 13.67
N GLY A 158 8.10 10.60 12.56
CA GLY A 158 7.28 10.57 11.34
C GLY A 158 6.19 9.48 11.44
N PRO A 159 4.94 9.74 11.01
CA PRO A 159 3.83 8.77 11.11
C PRO A 159 4.15 7.38 10.56
N ASP A 160 4.70 7.31 9.34
CA ASP A 160 5.15 6.06 8.69
C ASP A 160 6.15 5.26 9.54
N LYS A 161 7.09 5.94 10.20
CA LYS A 161 8.09 5.28 11.08
C LYS A 161 7.44 4.72 12.34
N LEU A 162 6.49 5.45 12.93
CA LEU A 162 5.74 4.98 14.10
C LEU A 162 4.88 3.75 13.75
N ILE A 163 4.09 3.85 12.68
CA ILE A 163 3.17 2.80 12.24
C ILE A 163 3.96 1.54 11.86
N ARG A 164 5.06 1.67 11.11
CA ARG A 164 5.93 0.52 10.77
C ARG A 164 6.50 -0.21 11.98
N ALA A 165 6.93 0.52 13.01
CA ALA A 165 7.43 -0.11 14.24
C ALA A 165 6.32 -0.86 15.00
N LEU A 166 5.12 -0.29 15.08
CA LEU A 166 3.95 -0.91 15.73
C LEU A 166 3.43 -2.13 14.95
N VAL A 167 3.49 -2.07 13.61
CA VAL A 167 3.26 -3.22 12.72
C VAL A 167 4.28 -4.33 12.99
N GLN A 168 5.58 -4.00 13.06
CA GLN A 168 6.65 -4.98 13.32
C GLN A 168 6.43 -5.74 14.64
N VAL A 169 6.10 -5.03 15.71
CA VAL A 169 5.77 -5.64 17.02
C VAL A 169 4.55 -6.56 16.92
N THR A 170 3.52 -6.14 16.20
CA THR A 170 2.28 -6.93 16.07
C THR A 170 2.51 -8.20 15.25
N LEU A 171 3.36 -8.14 14.22
CA LEU A 171 3.77 -9.32 13.44
C LEU A 171 4.66 -10.26 14.26
N LEU A 172 5.58 -9.72 15.07
CA LEU A 172 6.38 -10.49 16.03
C LEU A 172 5.51 -11.18 17.07
N ASP A 173 4.56 -10.48 17.69
CA ASP A 173 3.63 -11.05 18.69
C ASP A 173 2.72 -12.14 18.11
N LEU A 174 2.32 -12.01 16.83
CA LEU A 174 1.55 -13.04 16.12
C LEU A 174 2.40 -14.27 15.74
N ALA A 175 3.69 -14.11 15.47
CA ALA A 175 4.59 -15.22 15.18
C ALA A 175 5.02 -15.96 16.46
N ASN A 176 5.42 -15.22 17.50
CA ASN A 176 5.99 -15.75 18.74
C ASN A 176 4.93 -16.27 19.74
N GLN A 177 3.82 -16.86 19.24
CA GLN A 177 2.74 -17.43 20.08
C GLN A 177 3.15 -18.74 20.80
N LYS A 178 4.28 -19.34 20.41
CA LYS A 178 4.92 -20.48 21.09
C LYS A 178 6.24 -20.02 21.74
N PRO A 179 6.66 -20.58 22.88
CA PRO A 179 8.04 -20.43 23.36
C PRO A 179 9.02 -20.97 22.32
N GLN A 180 10.00 -20.17 21.91
CA GLN A 180 10.96 -20.53 20.85
C GLN A 180 12.40 -20.31 21.31
N LEU A 181 13.30 -21.16 20.83
CA LEU A 181 14.74 -21.12 21.16
C LEU A 181 15.50 -20.03 20.40
N ARG A 182 15.01 -19.62 19.23
CA ARG A 182 15.58 -18.60 18.34
C ARG A 182 14.72 -17.34 18.32
N ASP A 183 15.33 -16.22 17.91
CA ASP A 183 14.59 -15.00 17.59
C ASP A 183 13.94 -15.12 16.21
N THR A 184 12.70 -14.61 16.08
CA THR A 184 11.94 -14.66 14.83
C THR A 184 12.17 -13.41 13.99
N GLU A 185 12.68 -13.57 12.77
CA GLU A 185 12.80 -12.47 11.81
C GLU A 185 11.51 -12.29 10.99
N ILE A 186 11.04 -11.04 10.88
CA ILE A 186 9.88 -10.67 10.04
C ILE A 186 10.41 -10.00 8.77
N PRO A 187 10.01 -10.45 7.56
CA PRO A 187 10.45 -9.83 6.30
C PRO A 187 10.15 -8.33 6.24
N LEU A 188 11.11 -7.54 5.73
CA LEU A 188 10.95 -6.08 5.67
C LEU A 188 9.80 -5.68 4.73
N TRP A 189 9.64 -6.36 3.58
CA TRP A 189 8.52 -6.12 2.67
C TRP A 189 7.16 -6.36 3.33
N LEU A 190 7.04 -7.35 4.21
CA LEU A 190 5.78 -7.65 4.93
C LEU A 190 5.46 -6.53 5.93
N THR A 191 6.47 -6.12 6.71
CA THR A 191 6.36 -5.05 7.71
C THR A 191 6.05 -3.69 7.05
N VAL A 192 6.70 -3.38 5.93
CA VAL A 192 6.48 -2.13 5.18
C VAL A 192 5.15 -2.16 4.44
N GLY A 193 4.80 -3.28 3.79
CA GLY A 193 3.52 -3.46 3.09
C GLY A 193 2.34 -3.25 4.03
N PHE A 194 2.36 -3.86 5.23
CA PHE A 194 1.30 -3.64 6.22
C PHE A 194 1.25 -2.17 6.68
N ALA A 195 2.40 -1.52 6.88
CA ALA A 195 2.41 -0.09 7.21
C ALA A 195 1.76 0.77 6.11
N GLN A 196 2.03 0.50 4.83
CA GLN A 196 1.41 1.24 3.72
C GLN A 196 -0.09 0.91 3.57
N VAL A 197 -0.50 -0.35 3.70
CA VAL A 197 -1.92 -0.78 3.68
C VAL A 197 -2.71 -0.13 4.83
N LEU A 198 -2.09 0.13 5.99
CA LEU A 198 -2.71 0.87 7.08
C LEU A 198 -2.71 2.40 6.88
N LEU A 199 -1.64 2.97 6.31
CA LEU A 199 -1.58 4.40 5.96
C LEU A 199 -2.61 4.80 4.90
N ALA A 200 -2.85 3.93 3.91
CA ALA A 200 -3.79 4.16 2.81
C ALA A 200 -5.28 3.85 3.19
N GLN A 201 -5.65 4.02 4.45
CA GLN A 201 -7.03 3.85 4.94
C GLN A 201 -7.59 5.18 5.45
N PRO A 202 -8.52 5.86 4.73
CA PRO A 202 -9.05 7.16 5.14
C PRO A 202 -9.92 7.08 6.42
N GLU A 203 -10.44 5.90 6.76
CA GLU A 203 -11.22 5.67 7.98
C GLU A 203 -10.35 5.44 9.22
N LEU A 204 -9.05 5.14 9.03
CA LEU A 204 -8.16 4.73 10.10
C LEU A 204 -7.34 5.93 10.60
N VAL A 205 -7.92 6.70 11.52
CA VAL A 205 -7.26 7.84 12.19
C VAL A 205 -6.13 7.33 13.10
N LEU A 206 -4.99 7.03 12.50
CA LEU A 206 -3.78 6.51 13.16
C LEU A 206 -3.04 7.58 13.97
N VAL A 207 -3.27 8.86 13.69
CA VAL A 207 -2.56 9.98 14.31
C VAL A 207 -3.58 11.01 14.77
N LEU A 208 -3.67 11.20 16.08
CA LEU A 208 -4.29 12.37 16.68
C LEU A 208 -3.18 13.39 16.95
N GLY A 209 -2.95 14.30 16.00
CA GLY A 209 -2.04 15.42 16.20
C GLY A 209 -2.63 16.39 17.21
N LYS A 210 -1.85 16.81 18.22
CA LYS A 210 -2.24 17.96 19.05
C LYS A 210 -2.02 19.24 18.24
N PRO A 211 -3.02 20.14 18.10
CA PRO A 211 -2.82 21.39 17.39
C PRO A 211 -1.80 22.27 18.14
N GLU A 212 -0.71 22.64 17.48
CA GLU A 212 0.29 23.58 18.01
C GLU A 212 -0.11 25.06 17.85
N GLN A 213 -1.42 25.34 17.67
CA GLN A 213 -1.97 26.68 17.55
C GLN A 213 -3.08 26.94 18.58
N GLY A 214 -3.00 28.06 19.29
CA GLY A 214 -4.20 28.79 19.73
C GLY A 214 -4.98 28.28 20.95
N GLY A 215 -4.36 27.63 21.93
CA GLY A 215 -4.84 27.65 23.32
C GLY A 215 -6.15 26.92 23.67
N VAL A 216 -6.79 26.18 22.75
CA VAL A 216 -7.98 25.37 23.05
C VAL A 216 -7.67 23.88 22.88
N ASP A 217 -7.61 23.15 23.99
CA ASP A 217 -7.30 21.72 24.04
C ASP A 217 -8.53 20.87 23.64
N ARG A 218 -8.86 20.85 22.34
CA ARG A 218 -9.87 19.96 21.76
C ARG A 218 -9.21 18.94 20.82
N PRO A 219 -9.37 17.64 21.07
CA PRO A 219 -8.96 16.61 20.12
C PRO A 219 -9.96 16.58 18.96
N THR A 220 -9.66 17.29 17.88
CA THR A 220 -10.45 17.22 16.64
C THR A 220 -10.22 15.86 15.97
N GLU A 221 -11.11 14.91 16.20
CA GLU A 221 -11.21 13.74 15.30
C GLU A 221 -11.79 14.23 13.96
N GLU A 222 -10.92 14.53 13.00
CA GLU A 222 -11.32 14.81 11.62
C GLU A 222 -11.78 13.50 10.94
N VAL A 223 -13.01 13.11 11.25
CA VAL A 223 -13.65 11.93 10.69
C VAL A 223 -14.05 12.25 9.24
N VAL A 224 -13.16 11.92 8.29
CA VAL A 224 -13.39 12.03 6.83
C VAL A 224 -14.38 10.95 6.34
N ARG A 225 -15.60 10.97 6.90
CA ARG A 225 -16.74 10.19 6.43
C ARG A 225 -17.24 10.77 5.11
N ASN A 226 -16.68 10.29 3.99
CA ASN A 226 -17.39 9.97 2.74
C ASN A 226 -16.40 9.68 1.59
N VAL A 227 -16.01 8.41 1.38
CA VAL A 227 -15.35 8.00 0.11
C VAL A 227 -15.99 6.72 -0.44
N ARG A 228 -16.84 6.90 -1.46
CA ARG A 228 -17.41 5.78 -2.24
C ARG A 228 -16.30 5.07 -3.03
N ARG A 229 -15.87 3.88 -2.57
CA ARG A 229 -14.74 3.11 -3.11
C ARG A 229 -13.44 3.93 -3.14
N HIS A 230 -12.84 4.14 -1.96
CA HIS A 230 -11.46 4.59 -1.89
C HIS A 230 -10.53 3.56 -2.57
N ASP A 231 -9.57 4.04 -3.35
CA ASP A 231 -8.61 3.22 -4.12
C ASP A 231 -7.25 3.31 -3.44
N SER A 232 -6.96 2.37 -2.55
CA SER A 232 -5.73 2.34 -1.75
C SER A 232 -4.46 2.22 -2.59
N LEU A 233 -4.56 1.81 -3.86
CA LEU A 233 -3.42 1.71 -4.78
C LEU A 233 -3.26 2.95 -5.67
N ALA A 234 -4.07 4.01 -5.55
CA ALA A 234 -4.00 5.17 -6.44
C ALA A 234 -2.59 5.80 -6.49
N GLU A 235 -1.98 6.08 -5.32
CA GLU A 235 -0.61 6.60 -5.23
C GLU A 235 0.43 5.60 -5.73
N VAL A 236 0.24 4.31 -5.43
CA VAL A 236 1.11 3.21 -5.87
C VAL A 236 1.13 3.14 -7.41
N ARG A 237 -0.03 3.27 -8.05
CA ARG A 237 -0.14 3.32 -9.52
C ARG A 237 0.54 4.56 -10.08
N SER A 238 0.26 5.73 -9.53
CA SER A 238 0.87 7.00 -9.97
C SER A 238 2.39 7.02 -9.82
N ARG A 239 2.94 6.24 -8.88
CA ARG A 239 4.39 6.14 -8.65
C ARG A 239 5.06 5.11 -9.55
N LEU A 240 4.47 3.92 -9.69
CA LEU A 240 5.02 2.83 -10.48
C LEU A 240 4.73 2.94 -11.99
N SER A 241 3.84 3.84 -12.43
CA SER A 241 3.64 4.14 -13.85
C SER A 241 4.78 4.93 -14.50
N GLY A 242 5.60 5.63 -13.69
CA GLY A 242 6.71 6.47 -14.17
C GLY A 242 8.10 5.99 -13.75
N ARG A 243 8.22 4.78 -13.20
CA ARG A 243 9.46 4.21 -12.65
C ARG A 243 9.53 2.69 -12.86
N ARG A 244 10.75 2.14 -12.91
CA ARG A 244 10.95 0.70 -12.71
C ARG A 244 10.48 0.32 -11.30
N ALA A 245 9.55 -0.62 -11.22
CA ALA A 245 9.25 -1.32 -9.98
C ALA A 245 10.38 -2.31 -9.66
N PHE A 246 10.60 -2.59 -8.38
CA PHE A 246 11.58 -3.59 -7.95
C PHE A 246 11.11 -5.02 -8.25
N ASP A 247 12.04 -5.88 -8.63
CA ASP A 247 11.84 -7.32 -8.79
C ASP A 247 11.56 -7.96 -7.40
N PHE A 248 10.98 -9.16 -7.36
CA PHE A 248 10.63 -9.82 -6.11
C PHE A 248 11.88 -10.13 -5.29
N SER A 249 12.95 -10.55 -5.95
CA SER A 249 14.29 -10.71 -5.36
C SER A 249 14.84 -9.43 -4.72
N GLU A 250 14.69 -8.27 -5.36
CA GLU A 250 15.10 -6.95 -4.81
C GLU A 250 14.24 -6.50 -3.61
N LEU A 251 12.99 -6.99 -3.51
CA LEU A 251 12.07 -6.76 -2.39
C LEU A 251 12.29 -7.76 -1.23
N ALA A 252 12.65 -9.00 -1.58
CA ALA A 252 13.00 -10.07 -0.65
C ALA A 252 14.29 -9.77 0.12
N MET A 253 15.30 -9.22 -0.57
CA MET A 253 16.61 -8.89 -0.01
C MET A 253 17.05 -7.46 -0.41
N PRO A 254 16.43 -6.41 0.17
CA PRO A 254 16.72 -5.03 -0.21
C PRO A 254 18.11 -4.58 0.21
N SER A 255 18.84 -4.00 -0.73
CA SER A 255 20.17 -3.44 -0.49
C SER A 255 20.12 -2.09 0.24
N PRO A 256 21.22 -1.62 0.85
CA PRO A 256 21.28 -0.30 1.49
C PRO A 256 21.02 0.90 0.56
N SER A 257 21.03 0.73 -0.77
CA SER A 257 20.64 1.76 -1.74
C SER A 257 19.14 1.72 -2.09
N HIS A 258 18.46 0.59 -1.91
CA HIS A 258 16.98 0.51 -2.04
C HIS A 258 16.32 1.22 -0.85
N LEU A 259 16.97 1.20 0.32
CA LEU A 259 16.45 1.75 1.58
C LEU A 259 16.78 3.25 1.80
N ARG A 260 16.95 4.04 0.73
CA ARG A 260 17.32 5.47 0.80
C ARG A 260 16.49 6.35 -0.11
N GLY A 261 16.26 7.59 0.33
CA GLY A 261 15.72 8.68 -0.49
C GLY A 261 14.42 8.30 -1.20
N ASP A 262 14.43 8.40 -2.52
CA ASP A 262 13.27 8.12 -3.36
C ASP A 262 13.09 6.62 -3.66
N ASN A 263 14.18 5.84 -3.70
CA ASN A 263 14.14 4.38 -3.82
C ASN A 263 13.38 3.75 -2.64
N TRP A 264 13.50 4.32 -1.43
CA TRP A 264 12.76 3.86 -0.26
C TRP A 264 11.24 3.97 -0.45
N ARG A 265 10.76 5.04 -1.12
CA ARG A 265 9.35 5.21 -1.46
C ARG A 265 8.91 4.27 -2.58
N ASP A 266 9.80 3.94 -3.51
CA ASP A 266 9.55 2.93 -4.54
C ASP A 266 9.43 1.54 -3.90
N PHE A 267 10.27 1.23 -2.90
CA PHE A 267 10.18 0.01 -2.08
C PHE A 267 8.88 -0.02 -1.27
N GLN A 268 8.47 1.10 -0.65
CA GLN A 268 7.16 1.22 0.03
C GLN A 268 5.99 0.92 -0.93
N ALA A 269 6.00 1.49 -2.14
CA ALA A 269 4.96 1.27 -3.14
C ALA A 269 4.90 -0.19 -3.62
N CYS A 270 6.05 -0.79 -3.92
CA CYS A 270 6.14 -2.21 -4.29
C CYS A 270 5.69 -3.14 -3.15
N ALA A 271 6.11 -2.88 -1.91
CA ALA A 271 5.70 -3.66 -0.74
C ALA A 271 4.19 -3.54 -0.44
N HIS A 272 3.59 -2.37 -0.68
CA HIS A 272 2.14 -2.16 -0.62
C HIS A 272 1.43 -3.05 -1.66
N LEU A 273 1.85 -2.99 -2.94
CA LEU A 273 1.27 -3.81 -4.01
C LEU A 273 1.42 -5.31 -3.70
N LEU A 274 2.60 -5.75 -3.28
CA LEU A 274 2.86 -7.16 -2.94
C LEU A 274 1.92 -7.67 -1.85
N LEU A 275 1.71 -6.89 -0.79
CA LEU A 275 0.79 -7.28 0.28
C LEU A 275 -0.68 -7.24 -0.18
N ASP A 276 -1.11 -6.23 -0.94
CA ASP A 276 -2.46 -6.18 -1.52
C ASP A 276 -2.76 -7.43 -2.35
N ARG A 277 -1.83 -7.82 -3.22
CA ARG A 277 -1.97 -9.01 -4.06
C ARG A 277 -1.95 -10.31 -3.25
N LEU A 278 -1.12 -10.42 -2.21
CA LEU A 278 -1.11 -11.59 -1.31
C LEU A 278 -2.33 -11.67 -0.38
N LEU A 279 -3.01 -10.55 -0.10
CA LEU A 279 -4.31 -10.52 0.57
C LEU A 279 -5.46 -10.88 -0.40
N ALA A 280 -5.30 -10.62 -1.70
CA ALA A 280 -6.33 -10.84 -2.73
C ALA A 280 -6.37 -12.26 -3.32
N VAL A 281 -5.36 -13.12 -3.11
CA VAL A 281 -5.42 -14.53 -3.54
C VAL A 281 -6.46 -15.34 -2.71
N PRO A 282 -6.95 -16.50 -3.20
CA PRO A 282 -7.86 -17.35 -2.43
C PRO A 282 -7.31 -17.70 -1.04
N LEU A 283 -8.08 -17.39 0.00
CA LEU A 283 -7.71 -17.51 1.42
C LEU A 283 -6.51 -16.63 1.85
N GLY A 284 -6.15 -15.58 1.10
CA GLY A 284 -4.99 -14.71 1.32
C GLY A 284 -4.74 -14.26 2.77
N PRO A 285 -5.74 -13.73 3.52
CA PRO A 285 -5.57 -13.34 4.91
C PRO A 285 -5.15 -14.51 5.82
N ALA A 286 -5.79 -15.68 5.65
CA ALA A 286 -5.48 -16.90 6.39
C ALA A 286 -4.10 -17.49 5.99
N ARG A 287 -3.70 -17.35 4.72
CA ARG A 287 -2.36 -17.72 4.26
C ARG A 287 -1.28 -16.83 4.87
N LEU A 288 -1.44 -15.51 4.86
CA LEU A 288 -0.50 -14.59 5.52
C LEU A 288 -0.42 -14.86 7.04
N GLN A 289 -1.57 -15.03 7.70
CA GLN A 289 -1.67 -15.43 9.10
C GLN A 289 -0.89 -16.72 9.40
N ASN A 290 -1.08 -17.75 8.57
CA ASN A 290 -0.39 -19.03 8.74
C ASN A 290 1.11 -18.91 8.43
N MET A 291 1.51 -18.19 7.38
CA MET A 291 2.91 -17.93 7.05
C MET A 291 3.62 -17.27 8.24
N ILE A 292 3.04 -16.21 8.83
CA ILE A 292 3.59 -15.50 10.00
C ILE A 292 3.81 -16.45 11.18
N ARG A 293 2.84 -17.33 11.47
CA ARG A 293 2.96 -18.35 12.53
C ARG A 293 3.99 -19.44 12.27
N HIS A 294 4.33 -19.71 11.01
CA HIS A 294 5.36 -20.68 10.62
C HIS A 294 6.75 -20.03 10.39
N LEU A 295 6.91 -18.72 10.62
CA LEU A 295 8.23 -18.07 10.59
C LEU A 295 9.20 -18.63 11.66
N PRO A 296 8.82 -18.79 12.95
CA PRO A 296 9.77 -19.23 13.97
C PRO A 296 10.22 -20.69 13.80
N ASP A 297 9.38 -21.50 13.16
CA ASP A 297 9.61 -22.94 12.95
C ASP A 297 10.59 -23.21 11.77
N ASN A 298 11.07 -22.17 11.05
CA ASN A 298 11.93 -22.29 9.87
C ASN A 298 13.16 -21.37 9.95
N LEU A 299 14.26 -21.75 9.28
CA LEU A 299 15.48 -20.93 9.19
C LEU A 299 15.39 -19.77 8.18
N ASN A 300 14.41 -19.79 7.29
CA ASN A 300 14.21 -18.80 6.23
C ASN A 300 12.71 -18.63 6.00
N TRP A 301 12.25 -17.37 5.97
CA TRP A 301 10.85 -17.03 5.70
C TRP A 301 10.35 -17.54 4.35
N GLN A 302 11.23 -17.74 3.37
CA GLN A 302 10.89 -18.30 2.06
C GLN A 302 10.38 -19.74 2.18
N THR A 303 10.90 -20.51 3.14
CA THR A 303 10.40 -21.87 3.44
C THR A 303 9.00 -21.80 4.05
N SER A 304 8.77 -20.90 5.01
CA SER A 304 7.44 -20.64 5.58
C SER A 304 6.43 -20.14 4.53
N PHE A 305 6.89 -19.39 3.54
CA PHE A 305 6.09 -18.91 2.40
C PHE A 305 5.71 -20.07 1.48
N LEU A 306 6.68 -20.82 0.95
CA LEU A 306 6.38 -21.94 0.03
C LEU A 306 5.56 -23.05 0.71
N ASN A 307 5.75 -23.31 2.01
CA ASN A 307 4.92 -24.26 2.75
C ASN A 307 3.43 -23.85 2.84
N VAL A 308 3.10 -22.56 2.68
CA VAL A 308 1.74 -22.01 2.84
C VAL A 308 1.13 -21.53 1.51
N TYR A 309 1.94 -21.37 0.48
CA TYR A 309 1.53 -20.98 -0.87
C TYR A 309 1.92 -22.02 -1.95
N GLY A 310 2.36 -23.22 -1.59
CA GLY A 310 2.90 -24.24 -2.52
C GLY A 310 1.92 -24.75 -3.59
N ASP A 311 0.61 -24.59 -3.38
CA ASP A 311 -0.45 -24.86 -4.35
C ASP A 311 -0.63 -23.72 -5.38
N LEU A 312 -0.04 -22.55 -5.14
CA LEU A 312 -0.02 -21.39 -6.03
C LEU A 312 1.38 -21.14 -6.63
N PHE A 313 2.45 -21.44 -5.89
CA PHE A 313 3.84 -21.20 -6.26
C PHE A 313 4.71 -22.42 -5.92
N ALA A 314 5.15 -23.17 -6.95
CA ALA A 314 6.01 -24.35 -6.75
C ALA A 314 7.43 -23.99 -6.25
N ASP A 315 7.94 -22.82 -6.65
CA ASP A 315 9.25 -22.29 -6.25
C ASP A 315 9.25 -20.75 -6.26
N MET A 316 10.37 -20.14 -5.84
CA MET A 316 10.53 -18.68 -5.82
C MET A 316 10.62 -18.03 -7.21
N LEU A 317 10.96 -18.79 -8.27
CA LEU A 317 10.97 -18.31 -9.65
C LEU A 317 9.54 -18.19 -10.21
N VAL A 318 8.61 -19.05 -9.78
CA VAL A 318 7.17 -18.86 -10.04
C VAL A 318 6.65 -17.60 -9.34
N VAL A 319 7.12 -17.31 -8.12
CA VAL A 319 6.79 -16.04 -7.41
C VAL A 319 7.29 -14.82 -8.17
N GLU A 320 8.55 -14.82 -8.64
CA GLU A 320 9.15 -13.74 -9.43
C GLU A 320 8.38 -13.49 -10.76
N LYS A 321 7.99 -14.57 -11.45
CA LYS A 321 7.12 -14.50 -12.65
C LYS A 321 5.74 -13.94 -12.34
N TRP A 322 5.09 -14.41 -11.28
CA TRP A 322 3.79 -13.89 -10.84
C TRP A 322 3.87 -12.41 -10.44
N TRP A 323 4.91 -12.02 -9.72
CA TRP A 323 5.16 -10.64 -9.31
C TRP A 323 5.36 -9.71 -10.51
N SER A 324 6.15 -10.14 -11.50
CA SER A 324 6.30 -9.43 -12.78
C SER A 324 4.94 -9.19 -13.45
N VAL A 325 4.05 -10.20 -13.45
CA VAL A 325 2.67 -10.07 -13.96
C VAL A 325 1.83 -9.13 -13.07
N MET A 326 2.00 -9.11 -11.76
CA MET A 326 1.30 -8.17 -10.86
C MET A 326 1.69 -6.70 -11.12
N ILE A 327 2.97 -6.43 -11.39
CA ILE A 327 3.46 -5.11 -11.81
C ILE A 327 2.82 -4.71 -13.15
N VAL A 328 2.91 -5.57 -14.16
CA VAL A 328 2.37 -5.29 -15.51
C VAL A 328 0.84 -5.15 -15.49
N GLN A 329 0.13 -5.90 -14.64
CA GLN A 329 -1.30 -5.68 -14.42
C GLN A 329 -1.57 -4.32 -13.76
N LEU A 330 -0.77 -3.90 -12.78
CA LEU A 330 -0.97 -2.62 -12.10
C LEU A 330 -0.73 -1.43 -13.03
N THR A 331 0.35 -1.43 -13.79
CA THR A 331 0.72 -0.33 -14.70
C THR A 331 -0.08 -0.37 -16.00
N GLY A 332 -0.25 -1.56 -16.58
CA GLY A 332 -0.98 -1.81 -17.83
C GLY A 332 -2.50 -1.72 -17.73
N GLN A 333 -3.11 -1.85 -16.53
CA GLN A 333 -4.55 -1.62 -16.37
C GLN A 333 -4.97 -0.19 -16.76
N ASN A 334 -4.08 0.80 -16.72
CA ASN A 334 -4.41 2.14 -17.22
C ASN A 334 -4.84 2.14 -18.71
N GLN A 335 -4.22 1.34 -19.58
CA GLN A 335 -4.63 1.24 -21.00
C GLN A 335 -5.99 0.54 -21.19
N TYR A 336 -6.43 -0.27 -20.23
CA TYR A 336 -7.66 -1.06 -20.31
C TYR A 336 -8.82 -0.56 -19.43
N GLN A 337 -8.57 0.42 -18.58
CA GLN A 337 -9.49 0.80 -17.50
C GLN A 337 -9.61 2.33 -17.31
N ASN A 338 -8.71 3.11 -17.93
CA ASN A 338 -8.74 4.57 -17.99
C ASN A 338 -8.59 5.06 -19.44
N TRP A 339 -9.47 4.62 -20.36
CA TRP A 339 -9.66 5.37 -21.60
C TRP A 339 -10.06 6.81 -21.25
N THR A 340 -9.38 7.80 -21.81
CA THR A 340 -9.85 9.19 -21.70
C THR A 340 -11.23 9.32 -22.35
N GLN A 341 -11.99 10.34 -21.97
CA GLN A 341 -13.33 10.54 -22.51
C GLN A 341 -13.36 10.59 -24.04
N ARG A 342 -12.32 11.16 -24.65
CA ARG A 342 -12.12 11.19 -26.10
C ARG A 342 -11.87 9.79 -26.68
N GLU A 343 -10.86 9.07 -26.18
CA GLU A 343 -10.54 7.72 -26.66
C GLU A 343 -11.73 6.76 -26.47
N ALA A 344 -12.50 6.92 -25.39
CA ALA A 344 -13.68 6.09 -25.13
C ALA A 344 -14.82 6.36 -26.13
N VAL A 345 -14.98 7.61 -26.60
CA VAL A 345 -15.89 7.93 -27.72
C VAL A 345 -15.34 7.38 -29.03
N GLU A 346 -14.08 7.64 -29.38
CA GLU A 346 -13.46 7.14 -30.61
C GLU A 346 -13.49 5.59 -30.69
N LYS A 347 -13.26 4.90 -29.56
CA LYS A 347 -13.41 3.45 -29.47
C LYS A 347 -14.86 3.00 -29.53
N LEU A 348 -15.83 3.74 -28.96
CA LEU A 348 -17.25 3.42 -29.14
C LEU A 348 -17.68 3.56 -30.60
N GLU A 349 -17.27 4.62 -31.30
CA GLU A 349 -17.59 4.83 -32.71
C GLU A 349 -17.03 3.71 -33.59
N SER A 350 -15.75 3.35 -33.44
CA SER A 350 -15.16 2.17 -34.11
C SER A 350 -15.86 0.85 -33.74
N LEU A 351 -16.47 0.77 -32.54
CA LEU A 351 -17.23 -0.39 -32.10
C LEU A 351 -18.67 -0.41 -32.65
N LEU A 352 -19.18 0.70 -33.18
CA LEU A 352 -20.49 0.77 -33.84
C LEU A 352 -20.37 0.48 -35.35
N MET A 353 -19.30 0.94 -36.01
CA MET A 353 -19.04 0.62 -37.43
C MET A 353 -18.93 -0.88 -37.70
N LEU A 354 -19.42 -1.33 -38.85
CA LEU A 354 -19.32 -2.71 -39.32
C LEU A 354 -18.34 -2.80 -40.49
N PRO A 355 -17.35 -3.72 -40.46
CA PRO A 355 -16.55 -4.00 -41.64
C PRO A 355 -17.42 -4.68 -42.69
N ALA A 356 -17.42 -4.14 -43.91
CA ALA A 356 -18.09 -4.72 -45.05
C ALA A 356 -17.13 -4.80 -46.25
N GLU A 357 -17.04 -5.97 -46.87
CA GLU A 357 -16.45 -6.13 -48.20
C GLU A 357 -17.44 -5.58 -49.23
N VAL A 358 -17.15 -4.41 -49.79
CA VAL A 358 -17.92 -3.84 -50.91
C VAL A 358 -17.24 -4.23 -52.22
N ARG A 359 -17.85 -5.19 -52.93
CA ARG A 359 -17.53 -5.47 -54.33
C ARG A 359 -18.28 -4.48 -55.20
N LEU A 360 -17.55 -3.67 -55.95
CA LEU A 360 -18.15 -2.72 -56.90
C LEU A 360 -18.48 -3.38 -58.25
N ASN A 361 -17.75 -4.42 -58.63
CA ASN A 361 -18.05 -5.34 -59.74
C ASN A 361 -17.65 -6.78 -59.34
N ASP A 362 -18.16 -7.79 -60.05
CA ASP A 362 -17.77 -9.21 -59.85
C ASP A 362 -16.30 -9.51 -60.21
N ALA A 363 -15.63 -8.62 -60.95
CA ALA A 363 -14.23 -8.77 -61.39
C ALA A 363 -13.20 -8.07 -60.48
N ASP A 364 -13.65 -7.21 -59.56
CA ASP A 364 -12.77 -6.39 -58.72
C ASP A 364 -12.60 -6.98 -57.31
N SER A 365 -11.40 -6.86 -56.74
CA SER A 365 -11.17 -7.17 -55.32
C SER A 365 -12.08 -6.31 -54.43
N PRO A 366 -12.67 -6.88 -53.36
CA PRO A 366 -13.53 -6.13 -52.45
C PRO A 366 -12.77 -5.00 -51.78
N LEU A 367 -13.37 -3.81 -51.73
CA LEU A 367 -12.90 -2.71 -50.92
C LEU A 367 -13.44 -2.84 -49.50
N GLU A 368 -12.58 -2.66 -48.50
CA GLU A 368 -13.03 -2.53 -47.10
C GLU A 368 -13.76 -1.20 -46.94
N ALA A 369 -15.07 -1.26 -46.64
CA ALA A 369 -15.89 -0.10 -46.32
C ALA A 369 -16.49 -0.25 -44.92
N GLU A 370 -16.42 0.83 -44.13
CA GLU A 370 -17.11 0.90 -42.84
C GLU A 370 -18.59 1.26 -43.05
N VAL A 371 -19.48 0.34 -42.71
CA VAL A 371 -20.93 0.48 -42.86
C VAL A 371 -21.58 0.72 -41.49
N THR A 372 -22.52 1.66 -41.39
CA THR A 372 -23.20 1.98 -40.12
C THR A 372 -24.24 0.93 -39.75
N LEU A 373 -24.60 0.87 -38.46
CA LEU A 373 -25.67 -0.03 -37.97
C LEU A 373 -27.00 0.25 -38.68
N GLN A 374 -27.31 1.52 -38.93
CA GLN A 374 -28.50 1.97 -39.68
C GLN A 374 -28.50 1.42 -41.11
N GLN A 375 -27.40 1.58 -41.84
CA GLN A 375 -27.26 1.10 -43.22
C GLN A 375 -27.38 -0.44 -43.29
N ALA A 376 -26.77 -1.17 -42.34
CA ALA A 376 -26.90 -2.62 -42.26
C ALA A 376 -28.35 -3.05 -41.94
N ILE A 377 -29.04 -2.35 -41.03
CA ILE A 377 -30.45 -2.59 -40.65
C ILE A 377 -31.44 -2.32 -41.81
N GLN A 378 -31.10 -1.38 -42.71
CA GLN A 378 -31.90 -1.06 -43.90
C GLN A 378 -31.61 -1.98 -45.09
N GLY A 379 -30.34 -2.26 -45.38
CA GLY A 379 -29.92 -2.88 -46.65
C GLY A 379 -29.59 -4.38 -46.63
N TRP A 380 -29.23 -4.96 -45.49
CA TRP A 380 -28.72 -6.34 -45.44
C TRP A 380 -29.83 -7.40 -45.28
N ASN A 381 -29.56 -8.63 -45.71
CA ASN A 381 -30.44 -9.78 -45.44
C ASN A 381 -30.51 -10.07 -43.93
N PHE A 382 -31.72 -10.31 -43.39
CA PHE A 382 -31.91 -10.50 -41.95
C PHE A 382 -31.11 -11.66 -41.35
N VAL A 383 -30.82 -12.73 -42.10
CA VAL A 383 -29.98 -13.84 -41.59
C VAL A 383 -28.59 -13.32 -41.21
N VAL A 384 -28.00 -12.46 -42.05
CA VAL A 384 -26.72 -11.80 -41.80
C VAL A 384 -26.86 -10.75 -40.70
N GLN A 385 -27.86 -9.86 -40.79
CA GLN A 385 -28.13 -8.85 -39.75
C GLN A 385 -28.23 -9.49 -38.36
N LYS A 386 -28.97 -10.58 -38.22
CA LYS A 386 -29.19 -11.26 -36.93
C LYS A 386 -27.86 -11.75 -36.33
N GLN A 387 -27.02 -12.39 -37.12
CA GLN A 387 -25.72 -12.88 -36.65
C GLN A 387 -24.81 -11.71 -36.24
N THR A 388 -24.65 -10.73 -37.12
CA THR A 388 -23.77 -9.58 -36.92
C THR A 388 -24.22 -8.70 -35.74
N LEU A 389 -25.52 -8.39 -35.62
CA LEU A 389 -26.04 -7.56 -34.54
C LEU A 389 -26.00 -8.27 -33.18
N VAL A 390 -26.18 -9.59 -33.11
CA VAL A 390 -25.99 -10.36 -31.86
C VAL A 390 -24.52 -10.37 -31.44
N GLN A 391 -23.58 -10.52 -32.39
CA GLN A 391 -22.15 -10.35 -32.10
C GLN A 391 -21.84 -8.93 -31.59
N LYS A 392 -22.42 -7.90 -32.21
CA LYS A 392 -22.25 -6.49 -31.83
C LYS A 392 -22.78 -6.19 -30.42
N VAL A 393 -23.94 -6.76 -30.06
CA VAL A 393 -24.50 -6.70 -28.70
C VAL A 393 -23.55 -7.32 -27.67
N ASN A 394 -22.91 -8.45 -27.98
CA ASN A 394 -21.93 -9.08 -27.10
C ASN A 394 -20.65 -8.23 -26.97
N GLN A 395 -20.18 -7.62 -28.07
CA GLN A 395 -19.06 -6.68 -28.07
C GLN A 395 -19.34 -5.43 -27.20
N LEU A 396 -20.55 -4.86 -27.29
CA LEU A 396 -21.00 -3.75 -26.44
C LEU A 396 -21.07 -4.15 -24.95
N LEU A 397 -21.54 -5.37 -24.64
CA LEU A 397 -21.55 -5.90 -23.27
C LEU A 397 -20.14 -6.07 -22.69
N ILE A 398 -19.14 -6.45 -23.49
CA ILE A 398 -17.73 -6.50 -23.08
C ILE A 398 -17.16 -5.09 -22.90
N ALA A 399 -17.42 -4.18 -23.84
CA ALA A 399 -16.95 -2.80 -23.78
C ALA A 399 -17.47 -2.04 -22.54
N ARG A 400 -18.72 -2.31 -22.12
CA ARG A 400 -19.32 -1.78 -20.88
C ARG A 400 -18.45 -1.98 -19.63
N LEU A 401 -17.63 -3.03 -19.58
CA LEU A 401 -16.72 -3.29 -18.44
C LEU A 401 -15.53 -2.31 -18.37
N LYS A 402 -15.21 -1.64 -19.47
CA LYS A 402 -14.05 -0.71 -19.62
C LYS A 402 -14.47 0.75 -19.83
N MET A 403 -15.76 1.02 -20.04
CA MET A 403 -16.26 2.35 -20.38
C MET A 403 -16.33 3.33 -19.19
N PRO A 404 -15.96 4.62 -19.38
CA PRO A 404 -16.23 5.68 -18.42
C PRO A 404 -17.73 5.78 -18.06
N ARG A 405 -18.03 6.12 -16.81
CA ARG A 405 -19.41 6.10 -16.27
C ARG A 405 -20.42 6.94 -17.08
N GLN A 406 -19.96 8.00 -17.74
CA GLN A 406 -20.80 8.89 -18.56
C GLN A 406 -21.26 8.21 -19.87
N LEU A 407 -20.51 7.24 -20.40
CA LEU A 407 -20.81 6.53 -21.65
C LEU A 407 -21.54 5.18 -21.44
N ILE A 408 -21.56 4.66 -20.20
CA ILE A 408 -22.32 3.43 -19.85
C ILE A 408 -23.80 3.51 -20.27
N PRO A 409 -24.55 4.63 -20.10
CA PRO A 409 -25.92 4.75 -20.57
C PRO A 409 -26.05 4.48 -22.09
N PHE A 410 -25.17 5.08 -22.89
CA PHE A 410 -25.16 4.95 -24.35
C PHE A 410 -24.94 3.51 -24.80
N VAL A 411 -23.93 2.83 -24.24
CA VAL A 411 -23.63 1.42 -24.55
C VAL A 411 -24.80 0.49 -24.19
N ASN A 412 -25.48 0.74 -23.07
CA ASN A 412 -26.70 0.01 -22.71
C ASN A 412 -27.86 0.32 -23.68
N GLU A 413 -27.99 1.57 -24.14
CA GLU A 413 -29.07 2.02 -25.02
C GLU A 413 -28.93 1.44 -26.43
N TYR A 414 -27.75 1.53 -27.06
CA TYR A 414 -27.44 0.83 -28.31
C TYR A 414 -27.72 -0.68 -28.19
N GLY A 415 -27.21 -1.33 -27.13
CA GLY A 415 -27.43 -2.75 -26.87
C GLY A 415 -28.92 -3.11 -26.81
N ARG A 416 -29.73 -2.28 -26.13
CA ARG A 416 -31.19 -2.48 -26.02
C ARG A 416 -31.91 -2.28 -27.36
N ILE A 417 -31.53 -1.27 -28.15
CA ILE A 417 -32.13 -1.02 -29.48
C ILE A 417 -31.88 -2.21 -30.40
N LEU A 418 -30.63 -2.69 -30.48
CA LEU A 418 -30.28 -3.84 -31.32
C LEU A 418 -30.98 -5.14 -30.87
N GLN A 419 -31.04 -5.41 -29.56
CA GLN A 419 -31.77 -6.55 -29.01
C GLN A 419 -33.27 -6.48 -29.35
N ASN A 420 -33.89 -5.32 -29.17
CA ASN A 420 -35.30 -5.08 -29.47
C ASN A 420 -35.59 -5.27 -30.96
N TYR A 421 -34.76 -4.72 -31.84
CA TYR A 421 -34.88 -4.89 -33.29
C TYR A 421 -34.83 -6.37 -33.67
N VAL A 422 -33.77 -7.10 -33.28
CA VAL A 422 -33.61 -8.53 -33.62
C VAL A 422 -34.78 -9.37 -33.09
N ALA A 423 -35.24 -9.10 -31.86
CA ALA A 423 -36.37 -9.82 -31.27
C ALA A 423 -37.71 -9.52 -31.98
N ALA A 424 -37.99 -8.26 -32.32
CA ALA A 424 -39.18 -7.88 -33.07
C ALA A 424 -39.16 -8.46 -34.49
N ARG A 425 -38.02 -8.33 -35.18
CA ARG A 425 -37.81 -8.81 -36.55
C ARG A 425 -37.94 -10.34 -36.64
N GLN A 426 -37.35 -11.09 -35.71
CA GLN A 426 -37.49 -12.55 -35.63
C GLN A 426 -38.94 -12.99 -35.39
N ARG A 427 -39.75 -12.25 -34.60
CA ARG A 427 -41.19 -12.55 -34.42
C ARG A 427 -42.01 -12.38 -35.69
N ILE A 428 -41.64 -11.45 -36.58
CA ILE A 428 -42.31 -11.24 -37.88
C ILE A 428 -41.95 -12.35 -38.87
N GLU A 429 -40.71 -12.86 -38.81
CA GLU A 429 -40.29 -14.00 -39.62
C GLU A 429 -40.95 -15.31 -39.19
N SER A 430 -40.94 -15.62 -37.88
CA SER A 430 -41.56 -16.85 -37.36
C SER A 430 -43.11 -16.81 -37.33
N PHE A 431 -43.72 -15.68 -37.69
CA PHE A 431 -45.17 -15.53 -37.74
C PHE A 431 -45.81 -16.45 -38.79
N ARG A 432 -46.50 -17.49 -38.31
CA ARG A 432 -47.39 -18.33 -39.13
C ARG A 432 -48.82 -17.75 -39.07
N PRO A 433 -49.37 -17.17 -40.15
CA PRO A 433 -50.70 -16.56 -40.12
C PRO A 433 -51.78 -17.62 -39.89
N ARG A 434 -52.74 -17.32 -39.01
CA ARG A 434 -54.03 -18.04 -38.95
C ARG A 434 -55.00 -17.40 -39.96
N ARG A 435 -56.05 -18.13 -40.35
CA ARG A 435 -57.06 -17.67 -41.32
C ARG A 435 -57.59 -16.29 -40.91
N GLY A 436 -57.49 -15.31 -41.80
CA GLY A 436 -57.90 -13.91 -41.56
C GLY A 436 -56.85 -12.98 -40.93
N GLN A 437 -55.69 -13.48 -40.47
CA GLN A 437 -54.64 -12.63 -39.90
C GLN A 437 -53.62 -12.17 -40.96
N MET A 438 -53.48 -10.85 -41.12
CA MET A 438 -52.39 -10.27 -41.92
C MET A 438 -51.04 -10.40 -41.20
N ARG A 439 -49.97 -10.61 -41.96
CA ARG A 439 -48.58 -10.62 -41.43
C ARG A 439 -48.17 -9.19 -41.04
N PRO A 440 -47.50 -8.98 -39.89
CA PRO A 440 -47.03 -7.64 -39.52
C PRO A 440 -46.06 -7.06 -40.56
N LYS A 441 -46.16 -5.74 -40.81
CA LYS A 441 -45.30 -5.05 -41.78
C LYS A 441 -43.86 -4.91 -41.27
N VAL A 442 -42.91 -4.99 -42.20
CA VAL A 442 -41.46 -4.93 -41.93
C VAL A 442 -40.98 -3.50 -41.66
N ALA A 443 -41.30 -2.57 -42.57
CA ALA A 443 -40.81 -1.19 -42.57
C ALA A 443 -40.86 -0.49 -41.20
N PRO A 444 -42.00 -0.40 -40.48
CA PRO A 444 -42.06 0.36 -39.22
C PRO A 444 -41.14 -0.18 -38.10
N VAL A 445 -40.65 -1.41 -38.19
CA VAL A 445 -39.65 -1.96 -37.24
C VAL A 445 -38.22 -1.57 -37.63
N ILE A 446 -37.95 -1.39 -38.93
CA ILE A 446 -36.69 -0.83 -39.45
C ILE A 446 -36.64 0.67 -39.15
N ASP A 447 -37.69 1.40 -39.54
CA ASP A 447 -37.79 2.86 -39.42
C ASP A 447 -37.64 3.31 -37.95
N GLU A 448 -38.29 2.63 -37.02
CA GLU A 448 -38.20 2.94 -35.59
C GLU A 448 -36.82 2.61 -35.00
N ALA A 449 -36.18 1.51 -35.43
CA ALA A 449 -34.84 1.15 -34.96
C ALA A 449 -33.79 2.16 -35.44
N VAL A 450 -33.85 2.57 -36.72
CA VAL A 450 -33.00 3.62 -37.29
C VAL A 450 -33.21 4.94 -36.55
N ARG A 451 -34.47 5.38 -36.39
CA ARG A 451 -34.83 6.61 -35.66
C ARG A 451 -34.31 6.62 -34.22
N GLN A 452 -34.30 5.47 -33.54
CA GLN A 452 -33.75 5.33 -32.20
C GLN A 452 -32.22 5.43 -32.20
N LEU A 453 -31.51 4.76 -33.12
CA LEU A 453 -30.05 4.87 -33.26
C LEU A 453 -29.63 6.33 -33.53
N ASP A 454 -30.25 7.00 -34.49
CA ASP A 454 -29.99 8.40 -34.83
C ASP A 454 -30.26 9.37 -33.66
N SER A 455 -31.06 8.96 -32.68
CA SER A 455 -31.31 9.72 -31.44
C SER A 455 -30.25 9.49 -30.37
N VAL A 456 -29.57 8.33 -30.37
CA VAL A 456 -28.40 8.07 -29.51
C VAL A 456 -27.16 8.75 -30.11
N ASP A 457 -26.92 8.63 -31.41
CA ASP A 457 -25.77 9.20 -32.11
C ASP A 457 -25.68 10.72 -31.92
N ARG A 458 -26.79 11.44 -32.11
CA ARG A 458 -26.88 12.89 -31.87
C ARG A 458 -26.59 13.32 -30.43
N ARG A 459 -26.82 12.44 -29.45
CA ARG A 459 -26.45 12.69 -28.04
C ARG A 459 -25.00 12.28 -27.74
N LEU A 460 -24.48 11.25 -28.41
CA LEU A 460 -23.07 10.84 -28.28
C LEU A 460 -22.13 11.91 -28.85
N ALA A 461 -22.52 12.57 -29.95
CA ALA A 461 -21.77 13.67 -30.56
C ALA A 461 -21.47 14.84 -29.60
N LEU A 462 -22.33 15.08 -28.59
CA LEU A 462 -22.13 16.12 -27.57
C LEU A 462 -20.94 15.85 -26.62
N PHE A 463 -20.37 14.64 -26.65
CA PHE A 463 -19.18 14.28 -25.89
C PHE A 463 -17.86 14.43 -26.68
N LYS A 464 -17.92 14.91 -27.92
CA LYS A 464 -16.73 15.32 -28.66
C LYS A 464 -16.31 16.72 -28.21
N PRO A 465 -15.03 16.96 -27.84
CA PRO A 465 -14.54 18.33 -27.76
C PRO A 465 -14.57 18.97 -29.16
N GLU A 466 -14.74 20.28 -29.24
CA GLU A 466 -14.60 20.99 -30.51
C GLU A 466 -13.24 20.66 -31.14
N ALA A 467 -13.26 20.31 -32.42
CA ALA A 467 -12.04 20.00 -33.15
C ALA A 467 -11.20 21.27 -33.24
N SER A 468 -10.15 21.34 -32.41
CA SER A 468 -9.17 22.43 -32.44
C SER A 468 -8.55 22.48 -33.83
N ILE A 469 -9.02 23.43 -34.66
CA ILE A 469 -8.57 23.60 -36.04
C ILE A 469 -7.04 23.68 -35.99
N PRO A 470 -6.31 22.79 -36.69
CA PRO A 470 -4.86 22.85 -36.69
C PRO A 470 -4.47 24.22 -37.25
N LYS A 471 -3.73 25.01 -36.47
CA LYS A 471 -3.30 26.35 -36.90
C LYS A 471 -2.58 26.21 -38.23
N SER A 472 -3.24 26.65 -39.30
CA SER A 472 -2.72 26.59 -40.66
C SER A 472 -1.35 27.25 -40.67
N ALA A 473 -0.31 26.49 -41.05
CA ALA A 473 1.06 26.98 -41.00
C ALA A 473 1.17 28.30 -41.78
N THR A 474 1.47 29.38 -41.06
CA THR A 474 1.60 30.71 -41.66
C THR A 474 2.75 30.68 -42.65
N ARG A 475 2.43 30.56 -43.94
CA ARG A 475 3.41 30.71 -45.02
C ARG A 475 3.99 32.12 -44.96
N SER A 476 5.23 32.25 -44.52
CA SER A 476 6.00 33.47 -44.69
C SER A 476 6.07 33.80 -46.18
N PRO A 477 5.58 34.97 -46.63
CA PRO A 477 5.65 35.34 -48.03
C PRO A 477 7.09 35.75 -48.39
N LEU A 478 7.75 34.93 -49.21
CA LEU A 478 9.00 35.32 -49.88
C LEU A 478 8.66 36.10 -51.15
N PHE A 479 8.90 37.42 -51.13
CA PHE A 479 9.23 38.22 -52.31
C PHE A 479 10.09 39.42 -51.87
N GLY A 480 11.21 39.65 -52.55
CA GLY A 480 12.03 40.87 -52.45
C GLY A 480 11.66 41.87 -53.56
N PRO A 481 12.61 42.64 -54.12
CA PRO A 481 14.03 42.78 -53.77
C PRO A 481 14.48 44.23 -53.53
N ASN A 482 15.66 44.40 -52.90
CA ASN A 482 16.71 45.40 -53.22
C ASN A 482 17.91 45.17 -52.27
#